data_AF-A0AAN6SF02-F1
#
_entry.id   AF-A0AAN6SF02-F1
#
_cell.length_a   1.000
_cell.length_b   1.000
_cell.length_c   1.000
_cell.angle_alpha   90.00
_cell.angle_beta   90.00
_cell.angle_gamma   90.00
#
_symmetry.space_group_name_H-M   'P 1'
#
loop_
_entity.id
_entity.type
_entity.pdbx_description
1 polymer ?
#
loop_
_entity_poly.entity_id
_entity_poly.type
_entity_poly.pdbx_seq_one_letter_code
_entity_poly.pdbx_strand_id
1 'polypeptide(L)'
;MSCMPFGRLFDTTARALDDRLKNRDSSRFDVVDHWLKAMGKNPGQVSLRDVYATATAAVGAASDTITCALQSFVYFMNHHPNAWKRAHEEIEEVQPAQGLCRDRVVKFAHAQGLPFLQACIKEALRVLALFL
;
A
#
# COMPACT_ATOMS: atom_id res chain seq x y z
N MET A 1 22.91 11.75 -8.47
CA MET A 1 22.24 10.85 -7.50
C MET A 1 21.00 10.14 -8.05
N SER A 2 20.45 10.49 -9.21
CA SER A 2 19.21 9.91 -9.77
C SER A 2 19.28 8.47 -10.28
N CYS A 3 20.49 7.87 -10.36
CA CYS A 3 20.69 6.50 -10.82
C CYS A 3 20.66 5.44 -9.71
N MET A 4 20.61 5.84 -8.43
CA MET A 4 20.53 4.90 -7.32
C MET A 4 19.07 4.58 -6.96
N PRO A 5 18.74 3.34 -6.55
CA PRO A 5 17.36 2.94 -6.20
C PRO A 5 16.71 3.87 -5.18
N PHE A 6 17.46 4.26 -4.14
CA PHE A 6 16.98 5.18 -3.11
C PHE A 6 16.75 6.61 -3.63
N GLY A 7 17.56 7.06 -4.60
CA GLY A 7 17.39 8.37 -5.24
C GLY A 7 16.07 8.46 -6.02
N ARG A 8 15.72 7.39 -6.76
CA ARG A 8 14.43 7.30 -7.48
C ARG A 8 13.23 7.31 -6.54
N LEU A 9 13.32 6.63 -5.40
CA LEU A 9 12.29 6.61 -4.37
C LEU A 9 12.07 8.02 -3.80
N PHE A 10 13.15 8.67 -3.38
CA PHE A 10 13.12 10.04 -2.88
C PHE A 10 12.52 11.01 -3.89
N ASP A 11 13.03 11.01 -5.13
CA ASP A 11 12.57 11.90 -6.19
C ASP A 11 11.08 11.72 -6.50
N THR A 12 10.56 10.49 -6.38
CA THR A 12 9.15 10.19 -6.65
C THR A 12 8.25 10.66 -5.51
N THR A 13 8.64 10.40 -4.27
CA THR A 13 7.91 10.87 -3.09
C THR A 13 7.88 12.39 -3.01
N ALA A 14 9.02 13.05 -3.28
CA ALA A 14 9.11 14.50 -3.31
C ALA A 14 8.22 15.11 -4.40
N ARG A 15 8.26 14.58 -5.63
CA ARG A 15 7.38 15.03 -6.73
C ARG A 15 5.89 14.87 -6.39
N ALA A 16 5.51 13.74 -5.80
CA ALA A 16 4.13 13.50 -5.38
C ALA A 16 3.65 14.50 -4.31
N LEU A 17 4.53 14.86 -3.37
CA LEU A 17 4.25 15.90 -2.37
C LEU A 17 4.15 17.29 -3.01
N ASP A 18 5.06 17.65 -3.91
CA ASP A 18 5.04 18.93 -4.63
C ASP A 18 3.72 19.11 -5.40
N ASP A 19 3.29 18.10 -6.12
CA ASP A 19 2.04 18.13 -6.88
C ASP A 19 0.81 18.23 -5.97
N ARG A 20 0.87 17.61 -4.79
CA ARG A 20 -0.18 17.73 -3.78
C ARG A 20 -0.23 19.12 -3.15
N LEU A 21 0.92 19.74 -2.89
CA LEU A 21 0.97 21.11 -2.36
C LEU A 21 0.42 22.13 -3.36
N LYS A 22 0.52 21.87 -4.68
CA LYS A 22 -0.11 22.70 -5.72
C LYS A 22 -1.63 22.52 -5.78
N ASN A 23 -2.14 21.32 -5.50
CA ASN A 23 -3.55 20.94 -5.64
C ASN A 23 -4.20 20.55 -4.29
N ARG A 24 -4.12 21.42 -3.28
CA ARG A 24 -4.54 21.07 -1.90
C ARG A 24 -6.02 20.77 -1.73
N ASP A 25 -6.91 21.36 -2.53
CA ASP A 25 -8.37 21.22 -2.36
C ASP A 25 -8.98 20.03 -3.10
N SER A 26 -8.27 19.42 -4.05
CA SER A 26 -8.81 18.35 -4.89
C SER A 26 -8.46 16.93 -4.43
N SER A 27 -7.69 16.77 -3.35
CA SER A 27 -7.21 15.46 -2.91
C SER A 27 -8.10 14.81 -1.85
N ARG A 28 -8.31 13.49 -2.00
CA ARG A 28 -8.92 12.65 -0.97
C ARG A 28 -8.09 12.74 0.32
N PHE A 29 -8.77 12.91 1.46
CA PHE A 29 -8.12 12.94 2.77
C PHE A 29 -7.29 11.68 3.01
N ASP A 30 -5.98 11.86 3.21
CA ASP A 30 -5.03 10.80 3.55
C ASP A 30 -3.99 11.25 4.59
N VAL A 31 -2.95 10.42 4.78
CA VAL A 31 -1.91 10.65 5.78
C VAL A 31 -1.15 11.95 5.57
N VAL A 32 -0.94 12.39 4.32
CA VAL A 32 -0.24 13.65 4.03
C VAL A 32 -1.12 14.83 4.45
N ASP A 33 -2.42 14.77 4.17
CA ASP A 33 -3.35 15.82 4.62
C ASP A 33 -3.44 15.86 6.14
N HIS A 34 -3.34 14.71 6.81
CA HIS A 34 -3.26 14.64 8.27
C HIS A 34 -2.02 15.38 8.80
N TRP A 35 -0.84 15.13 8.22
CA TRP A 35 0.40 15.81 8.60
C TRP A 35 0.36 17.32 8.29
N LEU A 36 -0.20 17.71 7.14
CA LEU A 36 -0.36 19.13 6.77
C LEU A 36 -1.34 19.86 7.71
N LYS A 37 -2.41 19.20 8.15
CA LYS A 37 -3.32 19.77 9.18
C LYS A 37 -2.64 19.87 10.54
N ALA A 38 -1.84 18.88 10.93
CA ALA A 38 -1.07 18.93 12.17
C ALA A 38 -0.06 20.08 12.18
N MET A 39 0.62 20.30 11.05
CA MET A 39 1.50 21.46 10.83
C MET A 39 0.74 22.78 11.00
N GLY A 40 -0.47 22.91 10.46
CA GLY A 40 -1.30 24.11 10.62
C GLY A 40 -1.79 24.35 12.06
N LYS A 41 -2.02 23.29 12.84
CA LYS A 41 -2.48 23.37 14.24
C LYS A 41 -1.36 23.70 15.22
N ASN A 42 -0.13 23.25 14.96
CA ASN A 42 1.03 23.44 15.84
C ASN A 42 2.16 24.20 15.11
N PRO A 43 1.96 25.50 14.80
CA PRO A 43 2.96 26.28 14.09
C PRO A 43 4.27 26.32 14.89
N GLY A 44 5.37 25.87 14.26
CA GLY A 44 6.72 25.84 14.85
C GLY A 44 7.18 24.48 15.41
N GLN A 45 6.28 23.49 15.55
CA GLN A 45 6.66 22.12 15.99
C GLN A 45 6.85 21.15 14.82
N VAL A 46 6.09 21.34 13.74
CA VAL A 46 6.18 20.54 12.53
C VAL A 46 6.46 21.49 11.38
N SER A 47 7.57 21.28 10.69
CA SER A 47 7.94 22.02 9.49
C SER A 47 7.53 21.26 8.23
N LEU A 48 7.47 21.96 7.10
CA LEU A 48 7.26 21.30 5.81
C LEU A 48 8.37 20.26 5.55
N ARG A 49 9.62 20.56 5.94
CA ARG A 49 10.74 19.61 5.84
C ARG A 49 10.46 18.30 6.59
N ASP A 50 9.84 18.38 7.76
CA ASP A 50 9.49 17.20 8.55
C ASP A 50 8.43 16.34 7.85
N VAL A 51 7.49 16.96 7.13
CA VAL A 51 6.51 16.25 6.30
C VAL A 51 7.21 15.49 5.16
N TYR A 52 8.14 16.12 4.44
CA TYR A 52 8.90 15.45 3.39
C TYR A 52 9.78 14.32 3.94
N ALA A 53 10.44 14.55 5.08
CA ALA A 53 11.28 13.56 5.72
C ALA A 53 10.46 12.33 6.16
N THR A 54 9.31 12.57 6.81
CA THR A 54 8.42 11.52 7.30
C THR A 54 7.80 10.73 6.14
N ALA A 55 7.35 11.40 5.08
CA ALA A 55 6.81 10.73 3.90
C ALA A 55 7.85 9.84 3.23
N THR A 56 9.07 10.35 3.05
CA THR A 56 10.18 9.59 2.44
C THR A 56 10.55 8.39 3.32
N ALA A 57 10.66 8.59 4.63
CA ALA A 57 10.98 7.51 5.57
C ALA A 57 9.90 6.42 5.56
N ALA A 58 8.62 6.80 5.56
CA ALA A 58 7.50 5.86 5.52
C ALA A 58 7.50 5.03 4.23
N VAL A 59 7.66 5.66 3.07
CA VAL A 59 7.73 4.95 1.77
C VAL A 59 8.99 4.09 1.68
N GLY A 60 10.13 4.57 2.18
CA GLY A 60 11.38 3.82 2.19
C GLY A 60 11.31 2.55 3.04
N ALA A 61 10.78 2.65 4.25
CA ALA A 61 10.61 1.50 5.15
C ALA A 61 9.59 0.47 4.60
N ALA A 62 8.53 0.95 3.96
CA ALA A 62 7.49 0.08 3.39
C ALA A 62 7.90 -0.58 2.07
N SER A 63 8.80 0.04 1.30
CA SER A 63 9.20 -0.43 -0.04
C SER A 63 9.69 -1.88 -0.02
N ASP A 64 10.72 -2.16 0.77
CA ASP A 64 11.36 -3.48 0.76
C ASP A 64 10.46 -4.52 1.45
N THR A 65 9.80 -4.13 2.53
CA THR A 65 8.96 -5.04 3.33
C THR A 65 7.73 -5.51 2.54
N ILE A 66 7.04 -4.61 1.83
CA ILE A 66 5.89 -4.95 0.99
C ILE A 66 6.32 -5.73 -0.25
N THR A 67 7.47 -5.39 -0.84
CA THR A 67 8.00 -6.13 -2.02
C THR A 67 8.28 -7.58 -1.67
N CYS A 68 8.97 -7.83 -0.55
CA CYS A 68 9.22 -9.18 -0.06
C CYS A 68 7.92 -9.93 0.27
N ALA A 69 6.95 -9.27 0.92
CA ALA A 69 5.64 -9.84 1.22
C ALA A 69 4.92 -10.31 -0.04
N LEU A 70 4.88 -9.46 -1.08
CA LEU A 70 4.20 -9.78 -2.33
C LEU A 70 4.92 -10.90 -3.10
N GLN A 71 6.25 -10.84 -3.16
CA GLN A 71 7.06 -11.89 -3.82
C GLN A 71 6.85 -13.24 -3.14
N SER A 72 6.86 -13.28 -1.81
CA SER A 72 6.60 -14.48 -1.02
C SER A 72 5.21 -15.05 -1.29
N PHE A 73 4.17 -14.20 -1.26
CA PHE A 73 2.82 -14.62 -1.59
C PHE A 73 2.74 -15.25 -2.98
N VAL A 74 3.24 -14.57 -4.01
CA VAL A 74 3.22 -15.10 -5.38
C VAL A 74 4.02 -16.40 -5.50
N TYR A 75 5.18 -16.48 -4.83
CA TYR A 75 6.01 -17.68 -4.81
C TYR A 75 5.24 -18.88 -4.22
N PHE A 76 4.66 -18.75 -3.03
CA PHE A 76 3.93 -19.85 -2.39
C PHE A 76 2.68 -20.26 -3.18
N MET A 77 1.98 -19.28 -3.74
CA MET A 77 0.80 -19.56 -4.55
C MET A 77 1.14 -20.33 -5.83
N ASN A 78 2.27 -20.03 -6.49
CA ASN A 78 2.72 -20.79 -7.66
C ASN A 78 3.09 -22.25 -7.33
N HIS A 79 3.60 -22.52 -6.13
CA HIS A 79 3.91 -23.88 -5.68
C HIS A 79 2.66 -24.67 -5.25
N HIS A 80 1.53 -23.99 -5.07
CA HIS A 80 0.27 -24.57 -4.63
C HIS A 80 -0.87 -24.23 -5.61
N PRO A 81 -0.86 -24.82 -6.82
CA PRO A 81 -1.82 -24.49 -7.87
C PRO A 81 -3.28 -24.72 -7.47
N ASN A 82 -3.53 -25.69 -6.58
CA ASN A 82 -4.86 -25.91 -6.00
C ASN A 82 -5.34 -24.73 -5.14
N ALA A 83 -4.43 -24.13 -4.34
CA ALA A 83 -4.75 -22.95 -3.56
C ALA A 83 -4.93 -21.72 -4.47
N TRP A 84 -4.10 -21.56 -5.50
CA TRP A 84 -4.29 -20.51 -6.50
C TRP A 84 -5.64 -20.59 -7.19
N LYS A 85 -6.02 -21.77 -7.68
CA LYS A 85 -7.31 -22.00 -8.31
C LYS A 85 -8.46 -21.65 -7.37
N ARG A 86 -8.43 -22.11 -6.12
CA ARG A 86 -9.47 -21.82 -5.12
C ARG A 86 -9.56 -20.33 -4.77
N ALA A 87 -8.44 -19.62 -4.64
CA ALA A 87 -8.44 -18.18 -4.39
C ALA A 87 -8.99 -17.39 -5.59
N HIS A 88 -8.69 -17.84 -6.80
CA HIS A 88 -9.26 -17.27 -8.03
C HIS A 88 -10.77 -17.53 -8.12
N GLU A 89 -11.22 -18.75 -7.84
CA GLU A 89 -12.63 -19.11 -7.78
C GLU A 89 -13.38 -18.26 -6.74
N GLU A 90 -12.82 -18.04 -5.55
CA GLU A 90 -13.43 -17.17 -4.54
C GLU A 90 -13.64 -15.73 -5.07
N ILE A 91 -12.67 -15.18 -5.80
CA ILE A 91 -12.80 -13.85 -6.42
C ILE A 91 -13.86 -13.86 -7.52
N GLU A 92 -13.89 -14.90 -8.34
CA GLU A 92 -14.84 -15.07 -9.44
C GLU A 92 -16.25 -15.39 -8.98
N GLU A 93 -16.45 -16.02 -7.82
CA GLU A 93 -17.78 -16.30 -7.23
C GLU A 93 -18.38 -15.05 -6.57
N VAL A 94 -17.54 -14.23 -5.94
CA VAL A 94 -17.96 -13.00 -5.25
C VAL A 94 -18.36 -11.89 -6.23
N GLN A 95 -17.76 -11.84 -7.41
CA GLN A 95 -18.09 -10.88 -8.47
C GLN A 95 -19.55 -10.96 -8.99
N PRO A 96 -20.09 -12.14 -9.37
CA PRO A 96 -21.46 -12.31 -9.83
C PRO A 96 -22.47 -12.36 -8.68
N ALA A 97 -22.17 -13.04 -7.57
CA ALA A 97 -23.15 -13.33 -6.52
C ALA A 97 -23.50 -12.12 -5.63
N GLN A 98 -22.54 -11.22 -5.38
CA GLN A 98 -22.73 -10.09 -4.45
C GLN A 98 -22.49 -8.72 -5.10
N GLY A 99 -22.14 -8.67 -6.39
CA GLY A 99 -21.83 -7.43 -7.09
C GLY A 99 -20.55 -6.73 -6.58
N LEU A 100 -19.75 -7.43 -5.78
CA LEU A 100 -18.53 -6.90 -5.17
C LEU A 100 -17.37 -6.94 -6.19
N CYS A 101 -16.32 -6.16 -5.92
CA CYS A 101 -15.12 -6.05 -6.77
C CYS A 101 -15.34 -5.66 -8.25
N ARG A 102 -16.50 -5.11 -8.64
CA ARG A 102 -16.78 -4.69 -10.02
C ARG A 102 -16.28 -3.29 -10.40
N ASP A 103 -15.95 -2.48 -9.40
CA ASP A 103 -15.45 -1.13 -9.61
C ASP A 103 -14.01 -1.18 -10.14
N ARG A 104 -13.62 -0.17 -10.94
CA ARG A 104 -12.22 0.01 -11.41
C ARG A 104 -11.21 -0.06 -10.26
N VAL A 105 -11.59 0.40 -9.08
CA VAL A 105 -10.79 0.32 -7.85
C VAL A 105 -11.53 -0.56 -6.85
N VAL A 106 -10.91 -1.68 -6.49
CA VAL A 106 -11.46 -2.59 -5.49
C VAL A 106 -11.59 -1.86 -4.15
N LYS A 107 -12.82 -1.82 -3.61
CA LYS A 107 -13.09 -1.25 -2.29
C LYS A 107 -12.51 -2.16 -1.21
N PHE A 108 -11.94 -1.56 -0.17
CA PHE A 108 -11.36 -2.30 0.96
C PHE A 108 -12.37 -3.28 1.61
N ALA A 109 -13.61 -2.85 1.81
CA ALA A 109 -14.67 -3.69 2.37
C ALA A 109 -14.93 -4.95 1.52
N HIS A 110 -14.82 -4.84 0.19
CA HIS A 110 -15.02 -5.99 -0.71
C HIS A 110 -13.84 -6.97 -0.60
N ALA A 111 -12.61 -6.45 -0.54
CA ALA A 111 -11.40 -7.27 -0.38
C ALA A 111 -11.35 -8.00 0.99
N GLN A 112 -11.99 -7.45 2.02
CA GLN A 112 -12.15 -8.14 3.30
C GLN A 112 -13.16 -9.31 3.24
N GLY A 113 -14.06 -9.31 2.26
CA GLY A 113 -15.04 -10.37 2.03
C GLY A 113 -14.49 -11.62 1.34
N LEU A 114 -13.17 -11.72 1.15
CA LEU A 114 -12.48 -12.84 0.50
C LEU A 114 -11.69 -13.66 1.54
N PRO A 115 -12.35 -14.48 2.37
CA PRO A 115 -11.73 -15.10 3.55
C PRO A 115 -10.58 -16.06 3.19
N PHE A 116 -10.68 -16.80 2.09
CA PHE A 116 -9.63 -17.71 1.67
C PHE A 116 -8.41 -16.96 1.14
N LEU A 117 -8.59 -15.94 0.31
CA LEU A 117 -7.49 -15.06 -0.12
C LEU A 117 -6.79 -14.41 1.08
N GLN A 118 -7.55 -13.91 2.05
CA GLN A 118 -7.00 -13.35 3.29
C GLN A 118 -6.19 -14.39 4.09
N ALA A 119 -6.66 -15.64 4.15
CA ALA A 119 -5.91 -16.72 4.79
C ALA A 119 -4.60 -17.03 4.05
N CYS A 120 -4.60 -17.08 2.72
CA CYS A 120 -3.39 -17.29 1.92
C CYS A 120 -2.35 -16.17 2.13
N ILE A 121 -2.79 -14.90 2.15
CA ILE A 121 -1.89 -13.77 2.42
C ILE A 121 -1.28 -13.89 3.82
N LYS A 122 -2.11 -14.16 4.84
CA LYS A 122 -1.64 -14.33 6.22
C LYS A 122 -0.66 -15.48 6.36
N GLU A 123 -0.90 -16.60 5.68
CA GLU A 123 -0.02 -17.76 5.72
C GLU A 123 1.32 -17.47 5.03
N ALA A 124 1.30 -16.81 3.87
CA ALA A 124 2.51 -16.37 3.20
C ALA A 124 3.34 -15.43 4.08
N LEU A 125 2.69 -14.52 4.82
CA LEU A 125 3.35 -13.64 5.78
C LEU A 125 3.89 -14.40 7.01
N ARG A 126 3.17 -15.41 7.50
CA ARG A 126 3.61 -16.26 8.62
C ARG A 126 4.91 -17.00 8.27
N VAL A 127 5.02 -17.51 7.05
CA VAL A 127 6.22 -18.22 6.58
C VAL A 127 7.36 -17.27 6.24
N LEU A 128 7.04 -16.08 5.71
CA LEU A 128 8.04 -15.08 5.32
C LEU A 128 8.86 -14.54 6.50
N ALA A 129 8.33 -14.54 7.73
CA ALA A 129 9.00 -14.09 8.96
C ALA A 129 9.98 -12.92 8.73
N LEU A 130 9.51 -11.84 8.10
CA LEU A 130 10.33 -10.65 7.91
C LEU A 130 10.49 -9.99 9.29
N PHE A 131 11.72 -9.98 9.81
CA PHE A 131 12.12 -9.51 11.16
C PHE A 131 11.81 -10.45 12.34
N LEU A 132 12.31 -11.69 12.28
CA LEU A 132 12.90 -12.32 13.47
C LEU A 132 14.39 -12.00 13.53
#